data_AF-A0A5C6LRG1-F1
#
_entry.id   AF-A0A5C6LRG1-F1
#
_cell.length_a   1.000
_cell.length_b   1.000
_cell.length_c   1.000
_cell.angle_alpha   90.00
_cell.angle_beta   90.00
_cell.angle_gamma   90.00
#
_symmetry.space_group_name_H-M   'P 1'
#
loop_
_entity.id
_entity.type
_entity.pdbx_description
1 polymer ?
#
loop_
_entity_poly.entity_id
_entity_poly.type
_entity_poly.pdbx_seq_one_letter_code
_entity_poly.pdbx_strand_id
1 'polypeptide(L)'
;MEPGFLFLFYKYCYVPQGVQKVELVRCITPNRQIMRNVIQSVREALLTNFRELDTWFEKDFDLLHFKPDTDQWNIREVLEHISLTNYFLLLIINKSTRRALDRRHAAKSIIIPADYMEKFDKIDVIGSRSFEWVRPEHLEPSGLQDMRDVRALLKQQFAQSMYNLSLLKNGEGMLVLTNLSVNHLGKLDIYQYIYFLTKHIERHIRQMQRLAKEYEGITEEEVQSGSILNAADEEAESMLLI
;
A
#
# COMPACT_ATOMS: atom_id res chain seq x y z
N MET A 1 21.75 22.56 -26.09
CA MET A 1 21.97 23.11 -24.73
C MET A 1 20.87 24.14 -24.54
N GLU A 2 19.71 23.69 -24.06
CA GLU A 2 18.50 24.52 -23.91
C GLU A 2 18.42 25.05 -22.47
N PRO A 3 18.24 26.36 -22.24
CA PRO A 3 18.02 26.88 -20.90
C PRO A 3 16.54 26.71 -20.51
N GLY A 4 16.29 25.89 -19.49
CA GLY A 4 14.96 25.68 -18.94
C GLY A 4 14.35 26.96 -18.37
N PHE A 5 13.15 27.29 -18.84
CA PHE A 5 12.33 28.42 -18.39
C PHE A 5 11.91 28.26 -16.92
N LEU A 6 12.31 29.22 -16.08
CA LEU A 6 11.77 29.40 -14.74
C LEU A 6 10.46 30.19 -14.87
N PHE A 7 9.30 29.55 -14.76
CA PHE A 7 8.02 30.28 -14.72
C PHE A 7 7.86 30.98 -13.35
N LEU A 8 8.18 32.28 -13.32
CA LEU A 8 7.82 33.19 -12.24
C LEU A 8 6.37 33.66 -12.45
N PHE A 9 5.42 33.06 -11.73
CA PHE A 9 4.09 33.65 -11.60
C PHE A 9 4.14 34.76 -10.54
N TYR A 10 4.28 36.02 -10.98
CA TYR A 10 4.03 37.18 -10.12
C TYR A 10 2.53 37.43 -10.05
N LYS A 11 1.92 37.18 -8.89
CA LYS A 11 0.57 37.69 -8.58
C LYS A 11 0.77 39.08 -7.98
N TYR A 12 0.59 40.13 -8.77
CA TYR A 12 0.60 41.50 -8.26
C TYR A 12 -0.70 41.76 -7.51
N CYS A 13 -0.63 41.95 -6.18
CA CYS A 13 -1.69 42.62 -5.43
C CYS A 13 -1.28 44.09 -5.29
N TYR A 14 -2.06 44.99 -5.90
CA TYR A 14 -1.89 46.43 -5.72
C TYR A 14 -2.47 46.82 -4.36
N VAL A 15 -1.63 47.31 -3.45
CA VAL A 15 -2.06 47.92 -2.18
C VAL A 15 -1.42 49.30 -2.09
N PRO A 16 -2.21 50.40 -2.08
CA PRO A 16 -1.67 51.72 -1.87
C PRO A 16 -1.37 51.92 -0.38
N GLN A 17 -0.12 52.26 -0.09
CA GLN A 17 0.41 52.76 1.19
C GLN A 17 0.57 51.74 2.35
N GLY A 18 1.83 51.58 2.79
CA GLY A 18 2.16 51.14 4.15
C GLY A 18 2.57 49.67 4.30
N VAL A 19 3.89 49.45 4.38
CA VAL A 19 4.63 48.28 4.91
C VAL A 19 3.84 46.97 5.12
N GLN A 20 4.07 45.97 4.26
CA GLN A 20 3.69 44.58 4.53
C GLN A 20 4.91 43.70 4.83
N LYS A 21 4.81 43.01 5.96
CA LYS A 21 5.57 41.83 6.36
C LYS A 21 5.69 40.87 5.17
N VAL A 22 6.92 40.64 4.71
CA VAL A 22 7.20 39.63 3.68
C VAL A 22 7.01 38.26 4.32
N GLU A 23 5.79 37.74 4.29
CA GLU A 23 5.61 36.33 4.62
C GLU A 23 6.16 35.54 3.43
N LEU A 24 7.24 34.80 3.70
CA LEU A 24 7.87 33.91 2.75
C LEU A 24 6.85 32.82 2.39
N VAL A 25 5.98 33.08 1.41
CA VAL A 25 5.18 32.06 0.75
C VAL A 25 6.21 31.16 0.09
N ARG A 26 6.59 30.08 0.79
CA ARG A 26 7.55 29.10 0.30
C ARG A 26 6.95 28.55 -1.00
N CYS A 27 7.41 29.05 -2.14
CA CYS A 27 7.20 28.41 -3.43
C CYS A 27 7.76 26.99 -3.30
N ILE A 28 6.88 26.01 -3.08
CA ILE A 28 7.29 24.63 -3.08
C ILE A 28 7.61 24.27 -4.53
N THR A 29 8.86 23.92 -4.80
CA THR A 29 9.26 23.41 -6.12
C THR A 29 8.40 22.20 -6.47
N PRO A 30 7.98 22.02 -7.74
CA PRO A 30 7.12 20.91 -8.16
C PRO A 30 7.58 19.53 -7.64
N ASN A 31 8.89 19.28 -7.64
CA ASN A 31 9.48 18.05 -7.10
C ASN A 31 9.19 17.82 -5.61
N ARG A 32 9.21 18.88 -4.79
CA ARG A 32 8.89 18.79 -3.36
C ARG A 32 7.39 18.58 -3.13
N GLN A 33 6.51 19.04 -4.01
CA GLN A 33 5.09 18.72 -3.93
C GLN A 33 4.84 17.24 -4.25
N ILE A 34 5.43 16.74 -5.34
CA ILE A 34 5.30 15.33 -5.75
C ILE A 34 5.73 14.40 -4.61
N MET A 35 6.89 14.64 -4.00
CA MET A 35 7.35 13.79 -2.91
C MET A 35 6.47 13.85 -1.67
N ARG A 36 5.88 15.01 -1.35
CA ARG A 36 4.91 15.09 -0.25
C ARG A 36 3.66 14.25 -0.53
N ASN A 37 3.16 14.29 -1.77
CA ASN A 37 2.03 13.47 -2.18
C ASN A 37 2.37 11.98 -2.08
N VAL A 38 3.53 11.56 -2.59
CA VAL A 38 3.99 10.16 -2.52
C VAL A 38 4.09 9.69 -1.06
N ILE A 39 4.77 10.45 -0.20
CA ILE A 39 4.90 10.11 1.22
C ILE A 39 3.53 10.03 1.90
N GLN A 40 2.62 10.94 1.55
CA GLN A 40 1.27 10.95 2.10
C GLN A 40 0.46 9.73 1.63
N SER A 41 0.47 9.40 0.34
CA SER A 41 -0.21 8.22 -0.20
C SER A 41 0.32 6.92 0.41
N VAL A 42 1.65 6.80 0.58
CA VAL A 42 2.25 5.64 1.25
C VAL A 42 1.84 5.56 2.72
N ARG A 43 1.80 6.70 3.43
CA ARG A 43 1.34 6.78 4.82
C ARG A 43 -0.11 6.37 4.95
N GLU A 44 -0.98 6.87 4.08
CA GLU A 44 -2.40 6.52 4.05
C GLU A 44 -2.59 5.04 3.77
N ALA A 45 -1.87 4.48 2.79
CA ALA A 45 -1.93 3.04 2.51
C ALA A 45 -1.48 2.19 3.70
N LEU A 46 -0.46 2.62 4.47
CA LEU A 46 -0.07 1.94 5.71
C LEU A 46 -1.19 2.00 6.75
N LEU A 47 -1.73 3.20 7.03
CA LEU A 47 -2.76 3.40 8.03
C LEU A 47 -4.03 2.61 7.70
N THR A 48 -4.51 2.71 6.46
CA THR A 48 -5.74 2.04 6.01
C THR A 48 -5.58 0.53 6.09
N ASN A 49 -4.53 -0.04 5.50
CA ASN A 49 -4.40 -1.49 5.42
C ASN A 49 -4.10 -2.13 6.77
N PHE A 50 -3.27 -1.52 7.63
CA PHE A 50 -3.02 -2.09 8.97
C PHE A 50 -4.22 -1.91 9.90
N ARG A 51 -5.00 -0.82 9.76
CA ARG A 51 -6.24 -0.66 10.52
C ARG A 51 -7.26 -1.73 10.13
N GLU A 52 -7.47 -1.93 8.83
CA GLU A 52 -8.37 -2.97 8.32
C GLU A 52 -7.89 -4.36 8.77
N LEU A 53 -6.58 -4.65 8.61
CA LEU A 53 -5.98 -5.92 9.04
C LEU A 53 -6.21 -6.20 10.53
N ASP A 54 -6.11 -5.19 11.40
CA ASP A 54 -6.31 -5.37 12.84
C ASP A 54 -7.74 -5.81 13.19
N THR A 55 -8.75 -5.45 12.36
CA THR A 55 -10.14 -5.87 12.58
C THR A 55 -10.36 -7.37 12.41
N TRP A 56 -9.52 -8.04 11.62
CA TRP A 56 -9.62 -9.48 11.38
C TRP A 56 -9.30 -10.31 12.62
N PHE A 57 -8.54 -9.77 13.57
CA PHE A 57 -8.26 -10.42 14.84
C PHE A 57 -9.45 -10.44 15.82
N GLU A 58 -10.51 -9.67 15.52
CA GLU A 58 -11.73 -9.60 16.34
C GLU A 58 -12.86 -10.50 15.79
N LYS A 59 -12.60 -11.24 14.70
CA LYS A 59 -13.57 -12.19 14.13
C LYS A 59 -13.77 -13.39 15.05
N ASP A 60 -14.95 -14.00 14.96
CA ASP A 60 -15.30 -15.16 15.79
C ASP A 60 -14.39 -16.36 15.49
N PHE A 61 -14.30 -17.25 16.49
CA PHE A 61 -13.40 -18.38 16.45
C PHE A 61 -13.68 -19.30 15.26
N ASP A 62 -14.95 -19.55 14.94
CA ASP A 62 -15.33 -20.51 13.90
C ASP A 62 -14.93 -19.98 12.51
N LEU A 63 -15.21 -18.71 12.22
CA LEU A 63 -14.75 -18.06 10.99
C LEU A 63 -13.22 -18.04 10.89
N LEU A 64 -12.50 -17.78 11.99
CA LEU A 64 -11.03 -17.78 11.97
C LEU A 64 -10.42 -19.15 11.62
N HIS A 65 -11.11 -20.24 11.96
CA HIS A 65 -10.65 -21.62 11.70
C HIS A 65 -11.32 -22.25 10.49
N PHE A 66 -12.29 -21.59 9.87
CA PHE A 66 -12.93 -22.06 8.65
C PHE A 66 -11.89 -22.28 7.55
N LYS A 67 -11.90 -23.51 7.01
CA LYS A 67 -10.97 -23.96 5.98
C LYS A 67 -11.78 -24.65 4.88
N PRO A 68 -11.94 -24.02 3.71
CA PRO A 68 -12.82 -24.53 2.66
C PRO A 68 -12.28 -25.82 2.01
N ASP A 69 -10.97 -25.95 1.91
CA ASP A 69 -10.29 -27.16 1.46
C ASP A 69 -8.96 -27.33 2.21
N THR A 70 -8.51 -28.58 2.29
CA THR A 70 -7.24 -29.03 2.85
C THR A 70 -6.03 -28.24 2.32
N ASP A 71 -6.02 -27.88 1.03
CA ASP A 71 -4.92 -27.16 0.36
C ASP A 71 -5.02 -25.63 0.46
N GLN A 72 -6.06 -25.09 1.12
CA GLN A 72 -6.26 -23.65 1.29
C GLN A 72 -5.86 -23.17 2.68
N TRP A 73 -5.56 -21.88 2.82
CA TRP A 73 -5.28 -21.28 4.11
C TRP A 73 -6.57 -20.76 4.75
N ASN A 74 -6.77 -21.06 6.04
CA ASN A 74 -7.75 -20.35 6.86
C ASN A 74 -7.27 -18.94 7.21
N ILE A 75 -8.12 -18.13 7.84
CA ILE A 75 -7.79 -16.73 8.15
C ILE A 75 -6.58 -16.62 9.08
N ARG A 76 -6.39 -17.52 10.04
CA ARG A 76 -5.23 -17.51 10.93
C ARG A 76 -3.92 -17.74 10.18
N GLU A 77 -3.91 -18.72 9.29
CA GLU A 77 -2.79 -19.03 8.43
C GLU A 77 -2.47 -17.83 7.51
N VAL A 78 -3.49 -17.14 7.00
CA VAL A 78 -3.30 -15.90 6.22
C VAL A 78 -2.67 -14.78 7.07
N LEU A 79 -3.14 -14.55 8.29
CA LEU A 79 -2.59 -13.53 9.20
C LEU A 79 -1.13 -13.82 9.58
N GLU A 80 -0.82 -15.09 9.87
CA GLU A 80 0.55 -15.56 10.10
C GLU A 80 1.43 -15.30 8.87
N HIS A 81 0.98 -15.70 7.68
CA HIS A 81 1.70 -15.48 6.43
C HIS A 81 2.02 -14.00 6.19
N ILE A 82 1.06 -13.11 6.46
CA ILE A 82 1.29 -11.67 6.33
C ILE A 82 2.46 -11.22 7.22
N SER A 83 2.50 -11.70 8.46
CA SER A 83 3.56 -11.35 9.41
C SER A 83 4.93 -11.87 8.98
N LEU A 84 4.99 -13.08 8.42
CA LEU A 84 6.22 -13.69 7.90
C LEU A 84 6.75 -12.91 6.70
N THR A 85 5.91 -12.65 5.70
CA THR A 85 6.32 -11.91 4.49
C THR A 85 6.74 -10.48 4.83
N ASN A 86 6.01 -9.80 5.72
CA ASN A 86 6.35 -8.45 6.18
C ASN A 86 7.73 -8.41 6.83
N TYR A 87 8.11 -9.42 7.61
CA TYR A 87 9.44 -9.50 8.23
C TYR A 87 10.56 -9.40 7.17
N PHE A 88 10.48 -10.18 6.09
CA PHE A 88 11.50 -10.14 5.02
C PHE A 88 11.51 -8.83 4.24
N LEU A 89 10.33 -8.30 3.91
CA LEU A 89 10.24 -6.99 3.26
C LEU A 89 10.85 -5.89 4.15
N LEU A 90 10.61 -5.95 5.46
CA LEU A 90 11.16 -5.01 6.42
C LEU A 90 12.68 -5.11 6.56
N LEU A 91 13.29 -6.29 6.44
CA LEU A 91 14.75 -6.40 6.38
C LEU A 91 15.34 -5.56 5.24
N ILE A 92 14.71 -5.62 4.06
CA ILE A 92 15.11 -4.86 2.88
C ILE A 92 14.87 -3.36 3.08
N ILE A 93 13.68 -2.98 3.57
CA ILE A 93 13.31 -1.59 3.85
C ILE A 93 14.29 -0.98 4.84
N ASN A 94 14.50 -1.62 6.01
CA ASN A 94 15.40 -1.11 7.05
C ASN A 94 16.83 -0.92 6.53
N LYS A 95 17.37 -1.91 5.82
CA LYS A 95 18.71 -1.82 5.22
C LYS A 95 18.80 -0.69 4.21
N SER A 96 17.79 -0.54 3.36
CA SER A 96 17.75 0.47 2.31
C SER A 96 17.59 1.88 2.90
N THR A 97 16.74 2.05 3.91
CA THR A 97 16.58 3.31 4.66
C THR A 97 17.90 3.79 5.24
N ARG A 98 18.66 2.93 5.92
CA ARG A 98 19.99 3.29 6.46
C ARG A 98 20.91 3.79 5.34
N ARG A 99 21.00 3.03 4.24
CA ARG A 99 21.82 3.42 3.07
C ARG A 99 21.37 4.74 2.43
N ALA A 100 20.06 5.00 2.38
CA ALA A 100 19.50 6.23 1.85
C ALA A 100 19.90 7.44 2.72
N LEU A 101 19.80 7.28 4.04
CA LEU A 101 20.24 8.29 4.98
C LEU A 101 21.75 8.54 4.86
N ASP A 102 22.57 7.51 4.71
CA ASP A 102 24.02 7.67 4.54
C ASP A 102 24.37 8.44 3.26
N ARG A 103 23.60 8.24 2.18
CA ARG A 103 23.79 8.91 0.88
C ARG A 103 23.32 10.36 0.85
N ARG A 104 22.51 10.80 1.83
CA ARG A 104 21.87 12.13 1.81
C ARG A 104 22.86 13.29 1.69
N HIS A 105 24.04 13.16 2.31
CA HIS A 105 25.06 14.21 2.32
C HIS A 105 25.85 14.29 1.01
N ALA A 106 25.91 13.18 0.25
CA ALA A 106 26.56 13.13 -1.05
C ALA A 106 25.62 13.55 -2.19
N ALA A 107 24.31 13.49 -1.98
CA ALA A 107 23.31 13.88 -2.96
C ALA A 107 23.16 15.41 -3.03
N LYS A 108 23.56 16.02 -4.15
CA LYS A 108 23.38 17.47 -4.39
C LYS A 108 21.91 17.86 -4.56
N SER A 109 21.12 16.98 -5.18
CA SER A 109 19.68 17.12 -5.36
C SER A 109 19.05 15.77 -5.67
N ILE A 110 17.75 15.64 -5.40
CA ILE A 110 16.95 14.47 -5.77
C ILE A 110 16.22 14.81 -7.07
N ILE A 111 16.49 14.02 -8.10
CA ILE A 111 15.85 14.12 -9.41
C ILE A 111 14.78 13.03 -9.46
N ILE A 112 13.54 13.44 -9.71
CA ILE A 112 12.40 12.54 -9.86
C ILE A 112 12.27 12.19 -11.34
N PRO A 113 12.38 10.92 -11.74
CA PRO A 113 12.11 10.49 -13.11
C PRO A 113 10.67 10.81 -13.53
N ALA A 114 10.44 11.09 -14.82
CA ALA A 114 9.10 11.42 -15.32
C ALA A 114 8.11 10.25 -15.14
N ASP A 115 8.60 9.02 -15.28
CA ASP A 115 7.86 7.75 -15.13
C ASP A 115 7.79 7.26 -13.68
N TYR A 116 8.21 8.07 -12.70
CA TYR A 116 8.30 7.64 -11.31
C TYR A 116 6.96 7.15 -10.75
N MET A 117 5.85 7.80 -11.13
CA MET A 117 4.51 7.44 -10.67
C MET A 117 4.00 6.14 -11.32
N GLU A 118 4.38 5.85 -12.57
CA GLU A 118 3.95 4.63 -13.28
C GLU A 118 4.38 3.34 -12.55
N LYS A 119 5.42 3.42 -11.72
CA LYS A 119 5.85 2.28 -10.92
C LYS A 119 4.82 1.90 -9.85
N PHE A 120 4.09 2.88 -9.31
CA PHE A 120 3.01 2.61 -8.36
C PHE A 120 1.85 1.87 -9.04
N ASP A 121 1.50 2.26 -10.27
CA ASP A 121 0.47 1.56 -11.06
C ASP A 121 0.87 0.11 -11.36
N LYS A 122 2.15 -0.13 -11.70
CA LYS A 122 2.70 -1.48 -11.88
C LYS A 122 2.63 -2.30 -10.58
N ILE A 123 2.89 -1.67 -9.43
CA ILE A 123 2.73 -2.30 -8.12
C ILE A 123 1.26 -2.64 -7.85
N ASP A 124 0.32 -1.77 -8.20
CA ASP A 124 -1.12 -2.01 -8.03
C ASP A 124 -1.61 -3.22 -8.85
N VAL A 125 -1.15 -3.34 -10.10
CA VAL A 125 -1.45 -4.50 -10.95
C VAL A 125 -0.90 -5.80 -10.35
N ILE A 126 0.28 -5.75 -9.73
CA ILE A 126 0.86 -6.92 -9.07
C ILE A 126 0.12 -7.21 -7.76
N GLY A 127 -0.13 -6.21 -6.93
CA GLY A 127 -0.88 -6.37 -5.68
C GLY A 127 -2.28 -6.99 -5.85
N SER A 128 -2.90 -6.83 -7.02
CA SER A 128 -4.22 -7.39 -7.31
C SER A 128 -4.26 -8.85 -7.78
N ARG A 129 -3.10 -9.45 -8.13
CA ARG A 129 -3.06 -10.81 -8.72
C ARG A 129 -2.58 -11.87 -7.73
N SER A 130 -3.18 -13.05 -7.82
CA SER A 130 -2.63 -14.29 -7.27
C SER A 130 -1.46 -14.71 -8.17
N PHE A 131 -0.25 -14.68 -7.64
CA PHE A 131 0.90 -15.22 -8.36
C PHE A 131 1.25 -16.58 -7.80
N GLU A 132 1.61 -17.51 -8.69
CA GLU A 132 2.45 -18.65 -8.35
C GLU A 132 3.85 -18.15 -8.02
N TRP A 133 3.98 -17.51 -6.86
CA TRP A 133 5.27 -17.31 -6.26
C TRP A 133 5.69 -18.65 -5.67
N VAL A 134 6.87 -19.16 -6.04
CA VAL A 134 7.46 -20.32 -5.37
C VAL A 134 7.60 -19.94 -3.90
N ARG A 135 6.69 -20.44 -3.08
CA ARG A 135 6.60 -20.16 -1.64
C ARG A 135 7.82 -20.81 -0.99
N PRO A 136 8.82 -20.04 -0.52
CA PRO A 136 9.86 -20.61 0.30
C PRO A 136 9.23 -21.16 1.57
N GLU A 137 9.69 -22.32 2.04
CA GLU A 137 9.15 -23.02 3.22
C GLU A 137 9.00 -22.11 4.44
N HIS A 138 9.93 -21.17 4.64
CA HIS A 138 9.90 -20.22 5.77
C HIS A 138 8.86 -19.09 5.66
N LEU A 139 8.13 -18.98 4.54
CA LEU A 139 6.99 -18.06 4.38
C LEU A 139 5.65 -18.79 4.48
N GLU A 140 5.67 -20.11 4.63
CA GLU A 140 4.46 -20.90 4.78
C GLU A 140 3.99 -20.81 6.24
N PRO A 141 2.72 -20.46 6.49
CA PRO A 141 2.19 -20.41 7.84
C PRO A 141 2.13 -21.82 8.41
N SER A 142 2.51 -21.96 9.68
CA SER A 142 2.37 -23.22 10.41
C SER A 142 0.94 -23.46 10.89
N GLY A 143 0.13 -22.40 11.05
CA GLY A 143 -1.18 -22.42 11.69
C GLY A 143 -1.10 -22.57 13.22
N LEU A 144 0.10 -22.72 13.79
CA LEU A 144 0.33 -23.02 15.20
C LEU A 144 0.59 -21.78 16.06
N GLN A 145 0.82 -20.62 15.43
CA GLN A 145 1.13 -19.39 16.17
C GLN A 145 -0.08 -18.84 16.94
N ASP A 146 0.19 -18.28 18.12
CA ASP A 146 -0.82 -17.55 18.89
C ASP A 146 -1.17 -16.25 18.17
N MET A 147 -2.45 -16.04 17.88
CA MET A 147 -2.92 -14.83 17.18
C MET A 147 -2.64 -13.54 17.96
N ARG A 148 -2.48 -13.61 19.29
CA ARG A 148 -2.05 -12.47 20.10
C ARG A 148 -0.62 -12.06 19.77
N ASP A 149 0.26 -13.03 19.58
CA ASP A 149 1.66 -12.80 19.22
C ASP A 149 1.77 -12.32 17.77
N VAL A 150 1.02 -12.93 16.85
CA VAL A 150 0.95 -12.48 15.45
C VAL A 150 0.44 -11.04 15.35
N ARG A 151 -0.62 -10.69 16.09
CA ARG A 151 -1.15 -9.32 16.14
C ARG A 151 -0.14 -8.33 16.72
N ALA A 152 0.53 -8.69 17.81
CA ALA A 152 1.55 -7.86 18.42
C ALA A 152 2.72 -7.61 17.46
N LEU A 153 3.17 -8.66 16.76
CA LEU A 153 4.21 -8.57 15.74
C LEU A 153 3.80 -7.65 14.58
N LEU A 154 2.59 -7.80 14.04
CA LEU A 154 2.09 -6.93 12.97
C LEU A 154 2.01 -5.45 13.41
N LYS A 155 1.62 -5.17 14.66
CA LYS A 155 1.66 -3.81 15.22
C LYS A 155 3.08 -3.25 15.30
N GLN A 156 4.07 -4.07 15.67
CA GLN A 156 5.48 -3.67 15.64
C GLN A 156 5.98 -3.40 14.21
N GLN A 157 5.60 -4.24 13.24
CA GLN A 157 5.94 -4.08 11.83
C GLN A 157 5.31 -2.82 11.20
N PHE A 158 4.08 -2.49 11.58
CA PHE A 158 3.44 -1.22 11.24
C PHE A 158 4.23 -0.03 11.79
N ALA A 159 4.55 -0.04 13.09
CA ALA A 159 5.32 1.02 13.73
C ALA A 159 6.70 1.19 13.07
N GLN A 160 7.35 0.08 12.71
CA GLN A 160 8.63 0.10 11.99
C GLN A 160 8.51 0.72 10.60
N SER A 161 7.45 0.39 9.85
CA SER A 161 7.19 0.98 8.53
C SER A 161 6.96 2.49 8.61
N MET A 162 6.13 2.93 9.57
CA MET A 162 5.89 4.35 9.84
C MET A 162 7.16 5.09 10.27
N TYR A 163 7.98 4.46 11.11
CA TYR A 163 9.26 5.02 11.54
C TYR A 163 10.21 5.21 10.35
N ASN A 164 10.39 4.19 9.50
CA ASN A 164 11.19 4.30 8.28
C ASN A 164 10.70 5.45 7.38
N LEU A 165 9.39 5.53 7.14
CA LEU A 165 8.80 6.60 6.33
C LEU A 165 9.06 7.99 6.94
N SER A 166 9.04 8.12 8.27
CA SER A 166 9.31 9.38 8.98
C SER A 166 10.75 9.87 8.84
N LEU A 167 11.70 8.94 8.75
CA LEU A 167 13.12 9.25 8.55
C LEU A 167 13.38 9.77 7.13
N LEU A 168 12.56 9.37 6.16
CA LEU A 168 12.70 9.68 4.74
C LEU A 168 11.77 10.83 4.31
N LYS A 169 11.51 11.79 5.21
CA LYS A 169 10.50 12.84 4.98
C LYS A 169 10.87 13.86 3.90
N ASN A 170 12.12 13.92 3.46
CA ASN A 170 12.59 14.90 2.48
C ASN A 170 12.86 14.29 1.09
N GLY A 171 12.46 13.03 0.85
CA GLY A 171 12.67 12.35 -0.43
C GLY A 171 13.84 11.37 -0.43
N GLU A 172 14.57 11.22 0.70
CA GLU A 172 15.78 10.39 0.79
C GLU A 172 15.54 8.95 0.33
N GLY A 173 14.29 8.47 0.41
CA GLY A 173 13.89 7.14 -0.05
C GLY A 173 14.23 6.83 -1.50
N MET A 174 14.36 7.85 -2.36
CA MET A 174 14.72 7.71 -3.78
C MET A 174 16.21 7.44 -4.02
N LEU A 175 17.08 7.65 -3.02
CA LEU A 175 18.54 7.55 -3.18
C LEU A 175 19.05 6.10 -3.25
N VAL A 176 18.17 5.13 -2.98
CA VAL A 176 18.50 3.71 -2.98
C VAL A 176 17.44 2.95 -3.75
N LEU A 177 17.90 2.21 -4.74
CA LEU A 177 17.09 1.27 -5.50
C LEU A 177 17.49 -0.14 -5.13
N THR A 178 16.50 -1.00 -4.90
CA THR A 178 16.69 -2.42 -4.58
C THR A 178 15.84 -3.28 -5.51
N ASN A 179 16.36 -4.43 -5.93
CA ASN A 179 15.64 -5.36 -6.80
C ASN A 179 14.51 -6.06 -6.03
N LEU A 180 13.31 -6.04 -6.60
CA LEU A 180 12.22 -6.93 -6.24
C LEU A 180 12.06 -7.95 -7.37
N SER A 181 12.26 -9.23 -7.08
CA SER A 181 12.19 -10.32 -8.05
C SER A 181 10.75 -10.73 -8.43
N VAL A 182 9.74 -10.08 -7.84
CA VAL A 182 8.32 -10.36 -8.12
C VAL A 182 7.93 -9.82 -9.49
N ASN A 183 7.51 -10.74 -10.38
CA ASN A 183 6.90 -10.46 -11.68
C ASN A 183 7.63 -9.40 -12.53
N HIS A 184 8.96 -9.47 -12.60
CA HIS A 184 9.81 -8.55 -13.36
C HIS A 184 9.61 -7.05 -13.05
N LEU A 185 9.11 -6.71 -11.85
CA LEU A 185 8.86 -5.33 -11.45
C LEU A 185 10.16 -4.47 -11.40
N GLY A 186 11.29 -5.16 -11.22
CA GLY A 186 12.63 -4.61 -11.34
C GLY A 186 13.07 -3.94 -10.05
N LYS A 187 13.72 -2.79 -10.18
CA LYS A 187 14.18 -2.02 -9.04
C LYS A 187 13.09 -1.10 -8.52
N LEU A 188 12.94 -1.08 -7.20
CA LEU A 188 12.07 -0.16 -6.47
C LEU A 188 12.90 0.69 -5.52
N ASP A 189 12.45 1.93 -5.31
CA ASP A 189 12.92 2.73 -4.19
C ASP A 189 12.20 2.38 -2.88
N ILE A 190 12.54 3.07 -1.80
CA ILE A 190 12.02 2.71 -0.48
C ILE A 190 10.53 3.06 -0.32
N TYR A 191 10.03 4.13 -0.95
CA TYR A 191 8.60 4.47 -0.90
C TYR A 191 7.77 3.43 -1.65
N GLN A 192 8.25 3.04 -2.82
CA GLN A 192 7.66 1.99 -3.64
C GLN A 192 7.69 0.62 -2.94
N TYR A 193 8.77 0.31 -2.21
CA TYR A 193 8.85 -0.92 -1.40
C TYR A 193 7.84 -0.94 -0.25
N ILE A 194 7.68 0.17 0.47
CA ILE A 194 6.69 0.28 1.54
C ILE A 194 5.28 0.19 0.95
N TYR A 195 5.03 0.81 -0.21
CA TYR A 195 3.75 0.67 -0.91
C TYR A 195 3.50 -0.76 -1.40
N PHE A 196 4.52 -1.46 -1.88
CA PHE A 196 4.38 -2.88 -2.22
C PHE A 196 3.99 -3.74 -1.01
N LEU A 197 4.58 -3.46 0.16
CA LEU A 197 4.20 -4.12 1.43
C LEU A 197 2.71 -3.88 1.74
N THR A 198 2.20 -2.66 1.59
CA THR A 198 0.77 -2.39 1.86
C THR A 198 -0.13 -3.11 0.86
N LYS A 199 0.27 -3.23 -0.41
CA LYS A 199 -0.49 -3.97 -1.42
C LYS A 199 -0.51 -5.47 -1.20
N HIS A 200 0.58 -6.02 -0.66
CA HIS A 200 0.61 -7.39 -0.19
C HIS A 200 -0.42 -7.63 0.93
N ILE A 201 -0.52 -6.73 1.91
CA ILE A 201 -1.54 -6.81 2.97
C ILE A 201 -2.95 -6.71 2.38
N GLU A 202 -3.18 -5.72 1.51
CA GLU A 202 -4.47 -5.50 0.86
C GLU A 202 -4.95 -6.75 0.10
N ARG A 203 -4.05 -7.42 -0.61
CA ARG A 203 -4.33 -8.69 -1.29
C ARG A 203 -4.85 -9.76 -0.34
N HIS A 204 -4.20 -9.92 0.82
CA HIS A 204 -4.57 -10.95 1.78
C HIS A 204 -5.80 -10.56 2.61
N ILE A 205 -6.09 -9.27 2.79
CA ILE A 205 -7.41 -8.82 3.26
C ILE A 205 -8.51 -9.31 2.31
N ARG A 206 -8.34 -9.14 1.00
CA ARG A 206 -9.32 -9.65 0.01
C ARG A 206 -9.44 -11.18 0.05
N GLN A 207 -8.36 -11.90 0.37
CA GLN A 207 -8.43 -13.34 0.59
C GLN A 207 -9.29 -13.69 1.81
N MET A 208 -9.08 -13.02 2.95
CA MET A 208 -9.90 -13.22 4.16
C MET A 208 -11.37 -12.84 3.92
N GLN A 209 -11.63 -11.80 3.14
CA GLN A 209 -12.99 -11.41 2.72
C GLN A 209 -13.69 -12.51 1.91
N ARG A 210 -12.97 -13.20 1.00
CA ARG A 210 -13.53 -14.33 0.25
C ARG A 210 -13.83 -15.52 1.17
N LEU A 211 -12.91 -15.86 2.07
CA LEU A 211 -13.12 -16.92 3.06
C LEU A 211 -14.34 -16.64 3.95
N ALA A 212 -14.53 -15.37 4.36
CA ALA A 212 -15.70 -14.99 5.15
C ALA A 212 -17.02 -15.14 4.38
N LYS A 213 -17.06 -14.76 3.09
CA LYS A 213 -18.25 -14.96 2.25
C LYS A 213 -18.58 -16.44 2.07
N GLU A 214 -17.55 -17.26 1.82
CA GLU A 214 -17.72 -18.70 1.67
C GLU A 214 -18.20 -19.36 2.98
N TYR A 215 -17.70 -18.92 4.13
CA TYR A 215 -18.17 -19.37 5.45
C TYR A 215 -19.66 -19.03 5.69
N GLU A 216 -20.10 -17.85 5.24
CA GLU A 216 -21.51 -17.42 5.31
C GLU A 216 -22.42 -18.18 4.33
N GLY A 217 -21.88 -19.09 3.51
CA GLY A 217 -22.62 -19.82 2.49
C GLY A 217 -22.86 -19.03 1.21
N ILE A 218 -22.30 -17.82 1.09
CA ILE A 218 -22.43 -16.98 -0.10
C ILE A 218 -21.42 -17.47 -1.13
N THR A 219 -21.87 -18.34 -2.03
CA THR A 219 -21.08 -18.80 -3.18
C THR A 219 -21.13 -17.76 -4.30
N GLU A 220 -20.10 -17.69 -5.14
CA GLU A 220 -20.06 -16.76 -6.29
C GLU A 220 -21.24 -16.97 -7.26
N GLU A 221 -21.86 -18.15 -7.25
CA GLU A 221 -23.06 -18.49 -8.06
C GLU A 221 -24.32 -17.72 -7.60
N GLU A 222 -24.48 -17.42 -6.31
CA GLU A 222 -25.64 -16.67 -5.79
C GLU A 222 -25.56 -15.17 -6.10
N VAL A 223 -24.35 -14.61 -6.21
CA VAL A 223 -24.15 -13.20 -6.58
C VAL A 223 -24.49 -12.97 -8.06
N GLN A 224 -24.19 -13.94 -8.93
CA GLN A 224 -24.55 -13.88 -10.35
C GLN A 224 -26.06 -14.08 -10.57
N SER A 225 -26.70 -14.96 -9.78
CA SER A 225 -28.15 -15.21 -9.82
C SER A 225 -28.97 -14.03 -9.27
N GLY A 226 -28.53 -13.42 -8.16
CA GLY A 226 -29.18 -12.23 -7.58
C GLY A 226 -29.07 -10.98 -8.47
N SER A 227 -28.01 -10.86 -9.27
CA SER A 227 -27.88 -9.81 -10.30
C SER A 227 -28.88 -9.99 -11.45
N ILE A 228 -29.26 -11.22 -11.79
CA ILE A 228 -30.21 -11.51 -12.88
C ILE A 228 -31.65 -11.31 -12.41
N LEU A 229 -31.95 -11.69 -11.16
CA LEU A 229 -33.27 -11.47 -10.54
C LEU A 229 -33.58 -9.98 -10.34
N ASN A 230 -32.62 -9.19 -9.82
CA ASN A 230 -32.83 -7.75 -9.63
C ASN A 230 -32.95 -6.98 -10.96
N ALA A 231 -32.29 -7.42 -12.04
CA ALA A 231 -32.44 -6.82 -13.36
C ALA A 231 -33.81 -7.10 -13.98
N ALA A 232 -34.41 -8.27 -13.71
CA ALA A 232 -35.75 -8.62 -14.19
C ALA A 232 -36.85 -7.84 -13.45
N ASP A 233 -36.65 -7.55 -12.16
CA ASP A 233 -37.60 -6.76 -11.37
C ASP A 233 -37.55 -5.25 -11.74
N GLU A 234 -36.37 -4.71 -12.10
CA GLU A 234 -36.23 -3.33 -12.61
C GLU A 234 -36.85 -3.15 -14.01
N GLU A 235 -36.76 -4.15 -14.90
CA GLU A 235 -37.43 -4.12 -16.21
C GLU A 235 -38.96 -4.23 -16.08
N ALA A 236 -39.46 -4.98 -15.11
CA ALA A 236 -40.90 -5.11 -14.84
C ALA A 236 -41.51 -3.83 -14.25
N GLU A 237 -40.79 -3.12 -13.36
CA GLU A 237 -41.23 -1.81 -12.85
C GLU A 237 -41.18 -0.71 -13.94
N SER A 238 -40.19 -0.76 -14.85
CA SER A 238 -40.10 0.18 -15.97
C SER A 238 -41.21 0.00 -17.02
N MET A 239 -41.76 -1.21 -17.17
CA MET A 239 -42.83 -1.51 -18.14
C MET A 239 -44.23 -1.17 -17.63
N LEU A 240 -44.41 -0.95 -16.33
CA LEU A 240 -45.71 -0.57 -15.73
C LEU A 240 -45.96 0.95 -15.74
N LEU A 241 -45.02 1.74 -16.25
CA LEU A 241 -45.03 3.21 -16.25
C LEU A 241 -45.08 3.85 -17.65
N ILE A 242 -45.49 3.10 -18.69
CA ILE A 242 -45.75 3.63 -20.04
C ILE A 242 -47.24 3.52 -20.38
#